data_AF-A0A920USY1-F1
#
_entry.id   AF-A0A920USY1-F1
#
_cell.length_a   1.000
_cell.length_b   1.000
_cell.length_c   1.000
_cell.angle_alpha   90.00
_cell.angle_beta   90.00
_cell.angle_gamma   90.00
#
_symmetry.space_group_name_H-M   'P 1'
#
loop_
_entity.id
_entity.type
_entity.pdbx_description
1 polymer ?
#
loop_
_entity_poly.entity_id
_entity_poly.type
_entity_poly.pdbx_seq_one_letter_code
_entity_poly.pdbx_strand_id
1 'polypeptide(L)'
;MYTGPGGLVAHECIVDLAEIKAQSGVPSKMWPSAWLTMDFTHPPCPGQLRTPFMIEPTESESLPELNRFCDALISIRHEISDISSGSVDPENNLLKNAPHAQHLLTEEEWNRPYSRKQAFFPSLHTCQDKYWPPVGRVDNVHGDKNLVCSCPPIELYDQEGSMTIKKGRKQLGAEKMSRLPVKFAASKRDELLPKPPWIRAQFPGTPEVIRLKRKLRENNLHTGMRRS
;
A
#
# COMPACT_ATOMS: atom_id res chain seq x y z
N MET A 1 -21.54 -18.24 0.50
CA MET A 1 -20.17 -18.48 0.02
C MET A 1 -20.23 -18.60 -1.50
N TYR A 2 -19.45 -17.81 -2.24
CA TYR A 2 -19.44 -17.83 -3.71
C TYR A 2 -18.37 -18.82 -4.19
N THR A 3 -18.75 -20.07 -4.45
CA THR A 3 -17.86 -21.10 -4.96
C THR A 3 -18.41 -21.68 -6.26
N GLY A 4 -17.52 -22.07 -7.17
CA GLY A 4 -17.87 -22.80 -8.38
C GLY A 4 -18.08 -24.30 -8.11
N PRO A 5 -18.35 -25.09 -9.18
CA PRO A 5 -18.43 -26.54 -9.08
C PRO A 5 -17.18 -27.13 -8.41
N GLY A 6 -17.38 -28.05 -7.46
CA GLY A 6 -16.29 -28.70 -6.73
C GLY A 6 -15.65 -27.84 -5.62
N GLY A 7 -16.24 -26.70 -5.25
CA GLY A 7 -15.72 -25.85 -4.17
C GLY A 7 -14.51 -25.02 -4.57
N LEU A 8 -14.21 -24.93 -5.87
CA LEU A 8 -13.10 -24.15 -6.41
C LEU A 8 -13.51 -22.70 -6.67
N VAL A 9 -12.54 -21.80 -6.58
CA VAL A 9 -12.63 -20.40 -7.01
C VAL A 9 -11.74 -20.20 -8.24
N ALA A 10 -11.92 -19.09 -8.95
CA ALA A 10 -11.13 -18.76 -10.13
C ALA A 10 -9.76 -18.17 -9.73
N HIS A 11 -9.35 -17.05 -10.32
CA HIS A 11 -8.13 -16.34 -9.97
C HIS A 11 -8.31 -15.37 -8.78
N GLU A 12 -9.54 -15.22 -8.30
CA GLU A 12 -9.91 -14.34 -7.19
C GLU A 12 -10.92 -15.04 -6.24
N CYS A 13 -10.96 -14.58 -4.99
CA CYS A 13 -11.95 -15.01 -4.01
C CYS A 13 -12.47 -13.85 -3.17
N ILE A 14 -13.70 -14.00 -2.65
CA ILE A 14 -14.35 -13.00 -1.79
C ILE A 14 -14.35 -13.52 -0.37
N VAL A 15 -13.80 -12.72 0.55
CA VAL A 15 -13.87 -12.98 1.99
C VAL A 15 -15.05 -12.22 2.58
N ASP A 16 -16.06 -12.97 3.02
CA ASP A 16 -17.25 -12.40 3.66
C ASP A 16 -16.98 -12.12 5.14
N LEU A 17 -17.19 -10.87 5.54
CA LEU A 17 -16.95 -10.38 6.90
C LEU A 17 -18.24 -10.08 7.66
N ALA A 18 -19.40 -10.30 7.05
CA ALA A 18 -20.69 -9.92 7.62
C ALA A 18 -20.91 -10.55 9.01
N GLU A 19 -20.60 -11.84 9.13
CA GLU A 19 -20.72 -12.58 10.40
C GLU A 19 -19.72 -12.09 11.44
N ILE A 20 -18.46 -11.90 11.06
CA ILE A 20 -17.41 -11.38 11.97
C ILE A 20 -17.79 -9.99 12.47
N LYS A 21 -18.29 -9.12 11.59
CA LYS A 21 -18.76 -7.78 11.96
C LYS A 21 -19.96 -7.83 12.90
N ALA A 22 -20.92 -8.72 12.65
CA ALA A 22 -22.10 -8.88 13.50
C ALA A 22 -21.75 -9.40 14.90
N GLN A 23 -20.78 -10.32 14.99
CA GLN A 23 -20.33 -10.89 16.26
C GLN A 23 -19.42 -9.95 17.05
N SER A 24 -18.46 -9.32 16.38
CA SER A 24 -17.44 -8.49 17.04
C SER A 24 -17.85 -7.04 17.28
N GLY A 25 -18.83 -6.52 16.54
CA GLY A 25 -19.16 -5.10 16.54
C GLY A 25 -18.07 -4.19 15.95
N VAL A 26 -16.93 -4.73 15.51
CA VAL A 26 -15.78 -3.96 14.99
C VAL A 26 -16.12 -3.39 13.60
N PRO A 27 -16.05 -2.06 13.41
CA PRO A 27 -16.30 -1.45 12.10
C PRO A 27 -15.33 -1.93 11.01
N SER A 28 -15.85 -2.28 9.84
CA SER A 28 -15.06 -2.69 8.66
C SER A 28 -13.98 -1.67 8.25
N LYS A 29 -14.18 -0.38 8.54
CA LYS A 29 -13.19 0.70 8.28
C LYS A 29 -11.89 0.55 9.08
N MET A 30 -11.85 -0.27 10.13
CA MET A 30 -10.66 -0.49 10.96
C MET A 30 -9.66 -1.46 10.34
N TRP A 31 -10.11 -2.31 9.42
CA TRP A 31 -9.36 -3.45 8.90
C TRP A 31 -8.28 -3.05 7.86
N PRO A 32 -8.54 -2.12 6.91
CA PRO A 32 -7.52 -1.67 5.96
C PRO A 32 -6.29 -1.06 6.63
N SER A 33 -6.50 -0.35 7.73
CA SER A 33 -5.44 0.29 8.49
C SER A 33 -4.52 -0.70 9.18
N ALA A 34 -5.04 -1.85 9.61
CA ALA A 34 -4.26 -2.92 10.21
C ALA A 34 -3.38 -3.63 9.18
N TRP A 35 -3.83 -3.74 7.93
CA TRP A 35 -3.03 -4.29 6.83
C TRP A 35 -1.81 -3.45 6.50
N LEU A 36 -1.95 -2.13 6.52
CA LEU A 36 -0.82 -1.20 6.36
C LEU A 36 0.23 -1.38 7.46
N THR A 37 -0.18 -1.75 8.68
CA THR A 37 0.75 -2.08 9.76
C THR A 37 1.52 -3.39 9.49
N MET A 38 0.94 -4.30 8.70
CA MET A 38 1.55 -5.56 8.27
C MET A 38 2.15 -5.48 6.85
N ASP A 39 2.39 -4.27 6.35
CA ASP A 39 3.01 -3.96 5.05
C ASP A 39 2.19 -4.42 3.82
N PHE A 40 0.89 -4.66 3.99
CA PHE A 40 -0.03 -4.98 2.90
C PHE A 40 -0.93 -3.80 2.55
N THR A 41 -1.21 -3.63 1.25
CA THR A 41 -2.27 -2.72 0.78
C THR A 41 -3.62 -3.39 0.86
N HIS A 42 -4.69 -2.58 1.02
CA HIS A 42 -6.06 -3.10 1.01
C HIS A 42 -6.46 -3.63 -0.37
N PRO A 43 -6.78 -4.93 -0.51
CA PRO A 43 -7.47 -5.45 -1.68
C PRO A 43 -8.68 -4.60 -2.08
N PRO A 44 -9.01 -4.59 -3.38
CA PRO A 44 -10.18 -3.88 -3.86
C PRO A 44 -11.44 -4.30 -3.10
N CYS A 45 -12.24 -3.31 -2.71
CA CYS A 45 -13.60 -3.54 -2.23
C CYS A 45 -14.52 -3.59 -3.46
N PRO A 46 -15.14 -4.74 -3.78
CA PRO A 46 -16.09 -4.80 -4.88
C PRO A 46 -17.29 -3.90 -4.54
N GLY A 47 -17.66 -3.02 -5.46
CA GLY A 47 -18.60 -1.91 -5.21
C GLY A 47 -19.94 -2.31 -4.57
N GLN A 48 -20.56 -1.32 -3.89
CA GLN A 48 -21.91 -1.28 -3.26
C GLN A 48 -22.40 -2.47 -2.40
N LEU A 49 -21.65 -3.58 -2.30
CA LEU A 49 -22.02 -4.70 -1.44
C LEU A 49 -21.31 -4.60 -0.10
N ARG A 50 -22.08 -4.90 0.94
CA ARG A 50 -21.75 -4.74 2.35
C ARG A 50 -20.49 -5.53 2.72
N THR A 51 -19.35 -4.84 2.76
CA THR A 51 -18.20 -5.18 3.60
C THR A 51 -17.46 -6.51 3.34
N PRO A 52 -17.45 -7.16 2.15
CA PRO A 52 -16.39 -8.13 1.87
C PRO A 52 -15.16 -7.44 1.25
N PHE A 53 -14.02 -8.12 1.28
CA PHE A 53 -12.88 -7.77 0.43
C PHE A 53 -12.57 -8.90 -0.55
N MET A 54 -12.04 -8.53 -1.71
CA MET A 54 -11.75 -9.44 -2.81
C MET A 54 -10.24 -9.65 -2.92
N ILE A 55 -9.77 -10.88 -2.79
CA ILE A 55 -8.35 -11.23 -2.88
C ILE A 55 -8.08 -11.80 -4.26
N GLU A 56 -7.12 -11.21 -4.98
CA GLU A 56 -6.57 -11.70 -6.24
C GLU A 56 -5.04 -11.70 -6.13
N PRO A 57 -4.39 -12.83 -5.80
CA PRO A 57 -2.95 -12.87 -5.59
C PRO A 57 -2.13 -12.73 -6.89
N THR A 58 -2.71 -13.06 -8.04
CA THR A 58 -2.02 -13.23 -9.33
C THR A 58 -0.97 -14.34 -9.33
N GLU A 59 -0.53 -14.76 -10.52
CA GLU A 59 0.49 -15.78 -10.71
C GLU A 59 1.92 -15.30 -10.44
N SER A 60 2.12 -14.00 -10.24
CA SER A 60 3.45 -13.40 -10.03
C SER A 60 3.93 -13.50 -8.59
N GLU A 61 3.02 -13.77 -7.65
CA GLU A 61 3.34 -13.83 -6.22
C GLU A 61 3.86 -15.20 -5.80
N SER A 62 4.89 -15.18 -4.96
CA SER A 62 5.50 -16.41 -4.45
C SER A 62 4.66 -17.04 -3.34
N LEU A 63 4.71 -18.37 -3.20
CA LEU A 63 4.02 -19.06 -2.09
C LEU A 63 4.38 -18.51 -0.69
N PRO A 64 5.65 -18.18 -0.39
CA PRO A 64 5.98 -17.50 0.87
C PRO A 64 5.24 -16.18 1.06
N GLU A 65 5.05 -15.38 0.00
CA GLU A 65 4.31 -14.12 0.11
C GLU A 65 2.82 -14.35 0.39
N LEU A 66 2.22 -15.33 -0.27
CA LEU A 66 0.83 -15.73 0.00
C LEU A 66 0.64 -16.19 1.45
N ASN A 67 1.58 -16.95 1.98
CA ASN A 67 1.56 -17.37 3.39
C ASN A 67 1.69 -16.17 4.33
N ARG A 68 2.57 -15.21 4.05
CA ARG A 68 2.70 -13.98 4.86
C ARG A 68 1.39 -13.19 4.89
N PHE A 69 0.71 -13.07 3.74
CA PHE A 69 -0.59 -12.41 3.66
C PHE A 69 -1.66 -13.15 4.46
N CYS A 70 -1.73 -14.48 4.35
CA CYS A 70 -2.65 -15.31 5.14
C CYS A 70 -2.38 -15.20 6.66
N ASP A 71 -1.12 -15.26 7.08
CA ASP A 71 -0.72 -15.11 8.48
C ASP A 71 -1.14 -13.74 9.03
N ALA A 72 -0.99 -12.69 8.22
CA ALA A 72 -1.45 -11.34 8.57
C ALA A 72 -2.97 -11.29 8.77
N LEU A 73 -3.75 -11.90 7.87
CA LEU A 73 -5.21 -11.99 8.01
C LEU A 73 -5.63 -12.77 9.26
N ILE A 74 -4.95 -13.87 9.58
CA ILE A 74 -5.20 -14.67 10.77
C ILE A 74 -4.87 -13.87 12.04
N SER A 75 -3.75 -13.15 12.06
CA SER A 75 -3.38 -12.27 13.18
C SER A 75 -4.46 -11.22 13.44
N ILE A 76 -4.95 -10.55 12.40
CA ILE A 76 -6.03 -9.56 12.52
C ILE A 76 -7.33 -10.22 12.99
N ARG A 77 -7.62 -11.44 12.54
CA ARG A 77 -8.78 -12.19 13.01
C ARG A 77 -8.71 -12.49 14.50
N HIS A 78 -7.52 -12.78 15.04
CA HIS A 78 -7.30 -12.95 16.48
C HIS A 78 -7.48 -11.63 17.24
N GLU A 79 -6.92 -10.52 16.76
CA GLU A 79 -7.14 -9.21 17.38
C GLU A 79 -8.63 -8.83 17.44
N ILE A 80 -9.40 -9.15 16.39
CA ILE A 80 -10.85 -8.97 16.39
C ILE A 80 -11.54 -9.87 17.43
N SER A 81 -11.09 -11.12 17.58
CA SER A 81 -11.59 -12.01 18.64
C SER A 81 -11.33 -11.43 20.03
N ASP A 82 -10.13 -10.92 20.28
CA ASP A 82 -9.73 -10.40 21.59
C ASP A 82 -10.56 -9.16 21.97
N ILE A 83 -10.90 -8.32 20.99
CA ILE A 83 -11.82 -7.18 21.19
C ILE A 83 -13.23 -7.72 21.50
N SER A 84 -13.69 -8.70 20.73
CA SER A 84 -15.03 -9.27 20.86
C SER A 84 -15.24 -10.02 22.19
N SER A 85 -14.20 -10.64 22.75
CA SER A 85 -14.26 -11.33 24.05
C SER A 85 -14.11 -10.37 25.24
N GLY A 86 -13.81 -9.09 24.99
CA GLY A 86 -13.49 -8.12 26.04
C GLY A 86 -12.11 -8.30 26.66
N SER A 87 -11.22 -9.07 26.03
CA SER A 87 -9.84 -9.27 26.49
C SER A 87 -8.98 -8.03 26.29
N VAL A 88 -9.34 -7.17 25.33
CA VAL A 88 -8.71 -5.87 25.10
C VAL A 88 -9.73 -4.74 25.04
N ASP A 89 -9.31 -3.52 25.33
CA ASP A 89 -10.15 -2.32 25.28
C ASP A 89 -10.68 -2.09 23.83
N PRO A 90 -12.00 -1.99 23.60
CA PRO A 90 -12.57 -1.76 22.28
C PRO A 90 -12.22 -0.38 21.67
N GLU A 91 -11.89 0.61 22.50
CA GLU A 91 -11.55 1.96 22.06
C GLU A 91 -10.05 2.26 22.08
N ASN A 92 -9.23 1.45 22.78
CA ASN A 92 -7.78 1.60 22.79
C ASN A 92 -7.04 0.28 22.50
N ASN A 93 -7.01 -0.12 21.23
CA ASN A 93 -6.36 -1.35 20.76
C ASN A 93 -5.50 -1.11 19.49
N LEU A 94 -4.84 -2.18 19.03
CA LEU A 94 -3.98 -2.16 17.84
C LEU A 94 -4.79 -1.76 16.60
N LEU A 95 -5.91 -2.42 16.31
CA LEU A 95 -6.74 -2.16 15.14
C LEU A 95 -7.30 -0.73 15.10
N LYS A 96 -7.70 -0.18 16.26
CA LYS A 96 -8.29 1.17 16.37
C LYS A 96 -7.27 2.25 16.07
N ASN A 97 -6.07 2.09 16.63
CA ASN A 97 -5.00 3.08 16.52
C ASN A 97 -4.12 2.89 15.28
N ALA A 98 -4.29 1.81 14.53
CA ALA A 98 -3.62 1.61 13.25
C ALA A 98 -4.07 2.66 12.21
N PRO A 99 -3.20 3.02 11.24
CA PRO A 99 -1.80 2.63 11.13
C PRO A 99 -0.90 3.44 12.10
N HIS A 100 0.17 2.82 12.58
CA HIS A 100 1.13 3.47 13.47
C HIS A 100 2.24 4.15 12.66
N ALA A 101 2.19 5.49 12.59
CA ALA A 101 3.19 6.29 11.87
C ALA A 101 4.52 6.38 12.63
N GLN A 102 5.62 6.59 11.90
CA GLN A 102 6.99 6.52 12.45
C GLN A 102 7.25 7.44 13.66
N HIS A 103 6.63 8.62 13.71
CA HIS A 103 6.86 9.60 14.80
C HIS A 103 6.39 9.08 16.16
N LEU A 104 5.46 8.12 16.18
CA LEU A 104 4.97 7.49 17.41
C LEU A 104 6.04 6.62 18.09
N LEU A 105 7.14 6.26 17.41
CA LEU A 105 8.28 5.57 18.02
C LEU A 105 9.12 6.48 18.90
N THR A 106 9.18 7.78 18.54
CA THR A 106 10.02 8.77 19.21
C THR A 106 9.29 9.49 20.34
N GLU A 107 8.01 9.23 20.54
CA GLU A 107 7.27 9.74 21.70
C GLU A 107 7.91 9.24 23.00
N GLU A 108 8.07 10.12 23.98
CA GLU A 108 8.62 9.74 25.28
C GLU A 108 7.64 8.82 26.03
N GLU A 109 6.36 9.21 26.04
CA GLU A 109 5.28 8.48 26.69
C GLU A 109 4.60 7.49 25.73
N TRP A 110 4.17 6.34 26.25
CA TRP A 110 3.40 5.35 25.51
C TRP A 110 2.17 4.91 26.30
N ASN A 111 1.06 5.63 26.11
CA ASN A 111 -0.19 5.39 26.84
C ASN A 111 -1.14 4.45 26.09
N ARG A 112 -0.63 3.29 25.67
CA ARG A 112 -1.41 2.25 24.95
C ARG A 112 -1.25 0.90 25.67
N PRO A 113 -2.30 0.08 25.76
CA PRO A 113 -2.28 -1.18 26.53
C PRO A 113 -1.58 -2.34 25.79
N TYR A 114 -0.72 -2.02 24.82
CA TYR A 114 0.06 -2.96 24.03
C TYR A 114 1.43 -2.35 23.75
N SER A 115 2.43 -3.18 23.47
CA SER A 115 3.81 -2.70 23.28
C SER A 115 4.02 -2.01 21.93
N ARG A 116 5.05 -1.16 21.84
CA ARG A 116 5.56 -0.64 20.57
C ARG A 116 5.93 -1.77 19.61
N LYS A 117 6.51 -2.86 20.12
CA LYS A 117 6.85 -4.02 19.29
C LYS A 117 5.61 -4.60 18.61
N GLN A 118 4.50 -4.77 19.33
CA GLN A 118 3.23 -5.22 18.72
C GLN A 118 2.70 -4.22 17.69
N ALA A 119 2.87 -2.91 17.93
CA ALA A 119 2.38 -1.87 17.04
C ALA A 119 3.18 -1.75 15.73
N PHE A 120 4.51 -1.84 15.77
CA PHE A 120 5.38 -1.60 14.61
C PHE A 120 5.92 -2.87 13.96
N PHE A 121 6.03 -3.94 14.75
CA PHE A 121 6.71 -5.18 14.38
C PHE A 121 5.87 -6.43 14.74
N PRO A 122 4.64 -6.56 14.22
CA PRO A 122 3.77 -7.69 14.55
C PRO A 122 4.26 -9.04 14.00
N SER A 123 5.17 -9.04 13.01
CA SER A 123 5.72 -10.27 12.43
C SER A 123 7.25 -10.20 12.26
N LEU A 124 7.91 -11.35 12.12
CA LEU A 124 9.34 -11.39 11.83
C LEU A 124 9.70 -10.66 10.52
N HIS A 125 8.80 -10.69 9.53
CA HIS A 125 9.00 -9.97 8.28
C HIS A 125 9.10 -8.47 8.49
N THR A 126 8.17 -7.89 9.25
CA THR A 126 8.17 -6.45 9.56
C THR A 126 9.44 -6.02 10.31
N CYS A 127 10.16 -6.94 10.96
CA CYS A 127 11.47 -6.65 11.58
C CYS A 127 12.62 -6.59 10.57
N GLN A 128 12.51 -7.29 9.44
CA GLN A 128 13.56 -7.41 8.42
C GLN A 128 13.42 -6.33 7.35
N ASP A 129 12.20 -6.12 6.87
CA ASP A 129 11.88 -5.13 5.85
C ASP A 129 10.55 -4.48 6.22
N LYS A 130 10.59 -3.19 6.56
CA LYS A 130 9.46 -2.45 7.13
C LYS A 130 9.04 -1.32 6.23
N TYR A 131 7.77 -1.34 5.82
CA TYR A 131 7.13 -0.15 5.28
C TYR A 131 6.64 0.76 6.42
N TRP A 132 6.96 2.04 6.32
CA TRP A 132 6.55 3.04 7.32
C TRP A 132 5.35 3.85 6.80
N PRO A 133 4.17 3.73 7.43
CA PRO A 133 3.05 4.62 7.13
C PRO A 133 3.49 6.07 7.39
N PRO A 134 3.41 6.97 6.39
CA PRO A 134 3.91 8.34 6.54
C PRO A 134 3.03 9.18 7.48
N VAL A 135 1.76 8.83 7.60
CA VAL A 135 0.77 9.49 8.46
C VAL A 135 -0.12 8.46 9.15
N GLY A 136 -0.79 8.88 10.22
CA GLY A 136 -1.81 8.08 10.90
C GLY A 136 -3.09 7.96 10.07
N ARG A 137 -4.15 7.47 10.71
CA ARG A 137 -5.47 7.29 10.06
C ARG A 137 -6.04 8.64 9.60
N VAL A 138 -6.43 8.71 8.33
CA VAL A 138 -7.02 9.92 7.72
C VAL A 138 -8.44 10.16 8.23
N ASP A 139 -8.77 11.42 8.52
CA ASP A 139 -10.14 11.86 8.80
C ASP A 139 -10.87 12.25 7.51
N ASN A 140 -11.61 11.28 6.96
CA ASN A 140 -12.38 11.48 5.73
C ASN A 140 -13.51 12.52 5.92
N VAL A 141 -14.16 12.55 7.09
CA VAL A 141 -15.30 13.45 7.33
C VAL A 141 -14.83 14.90 7.39
N HIS A 142 -13.67 15.14 8.00
CA HIS A 142 -13.07 16.47 7.99
C HIS A 142 -12.71 16.91 6.57
N GLY A 143 -12.10 16.02 5.77
CA GLY A 143 -11.73 16.31 4.38
C GLY A 143 -12.94 16.68 3.51
N ASP A 144 -14.04 15.93 3.64
CA ASP A 144 -15.27 16.19 2.89
C ASP A 144 -15.92 17.53 3.30
N LYS A 145 -15.82 17.90 4.58
CA LYS A 145 -16.36 19.17 5.11
C LYS A 145 -15.49 20.39 4.79
N ASN A 146 -14.18 20.18 4.61
CA ASN A 146 -13.18 21.24 4.41
C ASN A 146 -12.45 21.01 3.09
N LEU A 147 -13.20 21.14 1.99
CA LEU A 147 -12.71 20.78 0.66
C LEU A 147 -11.58 21.71 0.19
N VAL A 148 -10.35 21.20 0.22
CA VAL A 148 -9.16 21.86 -0.31
C VAL A 148 -8.54 20.98 -1.40
N CYS A 149 -8.76 21.35 -2.66
CA CYS A 149 -8.30 20.58 -3.83
C CYS A 149 -7.10 21.22 -4.56
N SER A 150 -6.59 22.35 -4.05
CA SER A 150 -5.35 22.97 -4.50
C SER A 150 -4.29 22.79 -3.43
N CYS A 151 -3.01 22.85 -3.82
CA CYS A 151 -1.95 22.98 -2.83
C CYS A 151 -2.24 24.20 -1.94
N PRO A 152 -2.26 24.06 -0.60
CA PRO A 152 -2.26 25.19 0.30
C PRO A 152 -1.16 26.22 -0.07
N PRO A 153 -1.35 27.51 0.27
CA PRO A 153 -0.31 28.51 0.14
C PRO A 153 1.04 28.03 0.69
N ILE A 154 2.15 28.41 0.04
CA ILE A 154 3.49 27.95 0.44
C ILE A 154 3.84 28.36 1.87
N GLU A 155 3.25 29.49 2.30
CA GLU A 155 3.36 30.07 3.63
C GLU A 155 2.86 29.11 4.73
N LEU A 156 1.96 28.17 4.40
CA LEU A 156 1.49 27.14 5.33
C LEU A 156 2.47 25.95 5.45
N TYR A 157 3.37 25.78 4.50
CA TYR A 157 4.42 24.76 4.51
C TYR A 157 5.76 25.27 5.05
N ASP A 158 5.95 26.60 5.11
CA ASP A 158 7.17 27.27 5.56
C ASP A 158 7.38 27.24 7.09
N GLN A 159 6.68 26.37 7.81
CA GLN A 159 7.03 26.06 9.19
C GLN A 159 8.22 25.09 9.20
N GLU A 160 9.41 25.70 9.24
CA GLU A 160 10.77 25.15 9.30
C GLU A 160 11.43 24.75 7.96
N GLY A 161 12.21 25.68 7.40
CA GLY A 161 13.22 25.40 6.37
C GLY A 161 13.26 26.38 5.19
N SER A 162 13.43 27.68 5.45
CA SER A 162 13.53 28.72 4.43
C SER A 162 14.63 28.45 3.39
N MET A 163 14.26 28.28 2.12
CA MET A 163 15.18 28.38 0.97
C MET A 163 14.46 28.94 -0.26
N THR A 164 15.02 30.02 -0.82
CA THR A 164 14.41 30.86 -1.87
C THR A 164 14.32 30.15 -3.23
N ILE A 165 13.11 29.79 -3.68
CA ILE A 165 12.84 29.35 -5.05
C ILE A 165 12.59 30.58 -5.95
N LYS A 166 13.40 30.76 -7.01
CA LYS A 166 13.16 31.81 -8.02
C LYS A 166 12.06 31.38 -9.01
N LYS A 167 10.92 32.05 -8.97
CA LYS A 167 9.76 31.83 -9.84
C LYS A 167 10.15 31.99 -11.33
N GLY A 168 9.74 31.03 -12.17
CA GLY A 168 9.89 31.12 -13.64
C GLY A 168 11.05 30.33 -14.28
N ARG A 169 11.91 29.66 -13.50
CA ARG A 169 13.02 28.85 -14.05
C ARG A 169 12.72 27.35 -13.92
N LYS A 170 12.64 26.64 -15.06
CA LYS A 170 12.39 25.20 -15.10
C LYS A 170 13.64 24.46 -14.59
N GLN A 171 13.52 23.78 -13.46
CA GLN A 171 14.61 22.99 -12.91
C GLN A 171 14.81 21.70 -13.70
N LEU A 172 16.06 21.44 -14.09
CA LEU A 172 16.44 20.25 -14.83
C LEU A 172 16.57 19.05 -13.87
N GLY A 173 16.48 17.82 -14.39
CA GLY A 173 16.39 16.59 -13.57
C GLY A 173 17.45 16.48 -12.47
N ALA A 174 18.68 16.93 -12.71
CA ALA A 174 19.75 16.92 -11.71
C ALA A 174 19.48 17.86 -10.51
N GLU A 175 18.87 19.03 -10.74
CA GLU A 175 18.53 20.01 -9.68
C GLU A 175 17.32 19.58 -8.84
N LYS A 176 16.47 18.70 -9.38
CA LYS A 176 15.39 18.07 -8.60
C LYS A 176 15.93 16.96 -7.70
N MET A 177 16.83 16.13 -8.25
CA MET A 177 17.42 15.00 -7.55
C MET A 177 18.42 15.42 -6.47
N SER A 178 18.95 16.65 -6.54
CA SER A 178 19.84 17.19 -5.51
C SER A 178 19.14 17.40 -4.15
N ARG A 179 17.81 17.33 -4.08
CA ARG A 179 17.01 17.41 -2.85
C ARG A 179 16.92 16.10 -2.08
N LEU A 180 17.29 14.98 -2.70
CA LEU A 180 17.29 13.68 -2.05
C LEU A 180 18.55 13.56 -1.17
N PRO A 181 18.42 13.06 0.07
CA PRO A 181 19.56 12.84 0.96
C PRO A 181 20.52 11.77 0.43
N VAL A 182 20.03 10.89 -0.44
CA VAL A 182 20.84 9.88 -1.16
C VAL A 182 21.33 10.48 -2.47
N LYS A 183 22.65 10.67 -2.59
CA LYS A 183 23.31 11.15 -3.81
C LYS A 183 23.74 9.97 -4.66
N PHE A 184 23.06 9.75 -5.77
CA PHE A 184 23.53 8.81 -6.79
C PHE A 184 24.55 9.51 -7.66
N ALA A 185 25.75 8.93 -7.80
CA ALA A 185 26.71 9.40 -8.80
C ALA A 185 26.06 9.26 -10.18
N ALA A 186 26.08 10.34 -10.97
CA ALA A 186 25.51 10.30 -12.32
C ALA A 186 26.29 9.29 -13.16
N SER A 187 25.64 8.19 -13.55
CA SER A 187 26.21 7.21 -14.46
C SER A 187 26.48 7.89 -15.80
N LYS A 188 27.72 7.81 -16.31
CA LYS A 188 28.01 8.28 -17.66
C LYS A 188 27.19 7.43 -18.63
N ARG A 189 26.52 8.06 -19.59
CA ARG A 189 25.61 7.38 -20.54
C ARG A 189 26.31 6.24 -21.30
N ASP A 190 27.62 6.38 -21.49
CA ASP A 190 28.46 5.43 -22.22
C ASP A 190 28.84 4.19 -21.39
N GLU A 191 28.53 4.17 -20.08
CA GLU A 191 28.75 3.05 -19.15
C GLU A 191 27.47 2.25 -18.88
N LEU A 192 26.34 2.61 -19.51
CA LEU A 192 25.08 1.88 -19.37
C LEU A 192 25.16 0.52 -20.08
N LEU A 193 25.52 -0.51 -19.33
CA LEU A 193 25.49 -1.88 -19.81
C LEU A 193 24.04 -2.25 -20.23
N PRO A 194 23.85 -2.88 -21.40
CA PRO A 194 22.54 -3.35 -21.79
C PRO A 194 22.04 -4.38 -20.78
N LYS A 195 20.71 -4.43 -20.56
CA LYS A 195 20.11 -5.42 -19.66
C LYS A 195 20.58 -6.83 -20.07
N PRO A 196 21.11 -7.63 -19.14
CA PRO A 196 21.65 -8.92 -19.50
C PRO A 196 20.52 -9.84 -20.04
N PRO A 197 20.83 -10.76 -20.98
CA PRO A 197 19.83 -11.56 -21.68
C PRO A 197 18.86 -12.31 -20.77
N TRP A 198 19.30 -12.75 -19.59
CA TRP A 198 18.49 -13.50 -18.63
C TRP A 198 17.44 -12.66 -17.89
N ILE A 199 17.59 -11.32 -17.85
CA ILE A 199 16.56 -10.38 -17.34
C ILE A 199 15.52 -10.03 -18.41
N ARG A 200 15.81 -10.30 -19.68
CA ARG A 200 14.91 -9.98 -20.80
C ARG A 200 13.85 -11.07 -20.94
N ALA A 201 12.69 -10.85 -20.35
CA ALA A 201 11.51 -11.69 -20.60
C ALA A 201 10.91 -11.39 -21.98
N GLN A 202 10.64 -12.43 -22.77
CA GLN A 202 9.79 -12.29 -23.95
C GLN A 202 8.36 -12.06 -23.48
N PHE A 203 7.75 -10.97 -23.94
CA PHE A 203 6.35 -10.68 -23.65
C PHE A 203 5.45 -11.74 -24.33
N PRO A 204 4.67 -12.53 -23.57
CA PRO A 204 3.77 -13.54 -24.13
C PRO A 204 2.47 -12.84 -24.56
N GLY A 205 2.58 -11.96 -25.56
CA GLY A 205 1.40 -11.29 -26.10
C GLY A 205 0.55 -12.27 -26.90
N THR A 206 -0.75 -12.30 -26.64
CA THR A 206 -1.69 -13.01 -27.52
C THR A 206 -1.61 -12.45 -28.96
N PRO A 207 -1.98 -13.23 -30.00
CA PRO A 207 -1.96 -12.78 -31.39
C PRO A 207 -2.67 -11.43 -31.60
N GLU A 208 -3.69 -11.17 -30.80
CA GLU A 208 -4.52 -9.97 -30.91
C GLU A 208 -3.87 -8.73 -30.29
N VAL A 209 -3.12 -8.90 -29.21
CA VAL A 209 -2.26 -7.84 -28.64
C VAL A 209 -1.14 -7.48 -29.63
N ILE A 210 -0.60 -8.47 -30.36
CA ILE A 210 0.39 -8.24 -31.41
C ILE A 210 -0.24 -7.46 -32.58
N ARG A 211 -1.46 -7.81 -33.00
CA ARG A 211 -2.22 -7.11 -34.05
C ARG A 211 -2.47 -5.65 -33.69
N LEU A 212 -2.95 -5.38 -32.47
CA LEU A 212 -3.19 -4.02 -31.97
C LEU A 212 -1.89 -3.21 -31.91
N LYS A 213 -0.80 -3.78 -31.38
CA LYS A 213 0.51 -3.12 -31.34
C LYS A 213 1.07 -2.82 -32.73
N ARG A 214 0.75 -3.63 -33.74
CA ARG A 214 1.13 -3.38 -35.14
C ARG A 214 0.35 -2.19 -35.70
N LYS A 215 -0.97 -2.19 -35.52
CA LYS A 215 -1.86 -1.11 -35.96
C LYS A 215 -1.49 0.23 -35.32
N LEU A 216 -1.12 0.24 -34.04
CA LEU A 216 -0.64 1.45 -33.35
C LEU A 216 0.69 1.95 -33.93
N ARG A 217 1.63 1.05 -34.24
CA ARG A 217 2.92 1.41 -34.86
C ARG A 217 2.78 1.96 -36.27
N GLU A 218 1.90 1.39 -37.07
CA GLU A 218 1.57 1.88 -38.42
C GLU A 218 1.01 3.32 -38.41
N ASN A 219 0.46 3.75 -37.27
CA ASN A 219 -0.09 5.09 -37.07
C ASN A 219 0.83 6.00 -36.24
N ASN A 220 2.13 5.68 -36.11
CA ASN A 220 3.11 6.41 -35.30
C ASN A 220 2.71 6.58 -33.81
N LEU A 221 1.83 5.73 -33.29
CA LEU A 221 1.45 5.70 -31.88
C LEU A 221 2.38 4.71 -31.15
N HIS A 222 3.46 5.24 -30.56
CA HIS A 222 4.42 4.44 -29.83
C HIS A 222 3.88 4.04 -28.45
N THR A 223 3.54 2.76 -28.26
CA THR A 223 3.39 2.20 -26.91
C THR A 223 4.77 2.09 -26.27
N GLY A 224 5.01 2.78 -25.17
CA GLY A 224 6.29 2.84 -24.47
C GLY A 224 6.73 1.51 -23.87
N MET A 225 7.26 0.62 -24.70
CA MET A 225 8.35 -0.29 -24.34
C MET A 225 9.34 -0.25 -25.49
N ARG A 226 10.31 0.66 -25.37
CA ARG A 226 11.41 0.79 -26.32
C ARG A 226 12.17 -0.54 -26.32
N ARG A 227 12.21 -1.23 -27.47
CA ARG A 227 13.16 -2.31 -27.70
C ARG A 227 14.55 -1.69 -27.56
N SER A 228 15.29 -2.12 -26.54
CA SER A 228 16.74 -1.97 -26.47
C SER A 228 17.39 -2.81 -27.55
#